data_AF-A0A6V7L933-F1
#
_entry.id   AF-A0A6V7L933-F1
#
_cell.length_a   1.000
_cell.length_b   1.000
_cell.length_c   1.000
_cell.angle_alpha   90.00
_cell.angle_beta   90.00
_cell.angle_gamma   90.00
#
_symmetry.space_group_name_H-M   'P 1'
#
loop_
_entity.id
_entity.type
_entity.pdbx_description
1 polymer ?
#
loop_
_entity_poly.entity_id
_entity_poly.type
_entity_poly.pdbx_seq_one_letter_code
_entity_poly.pdbx_strand_id
1 'polypeptide(L)' 'NILHPSIRSLATAAQQKLKENPKPKTGILMLNMGGPKTIDKVGEYLHRIMTDRDMMQLPMQ' A
#
# COMPACT_ATOMS: atom_id res chain seq x y z
N ASN A 1 -32.76 -15.03 -56.27
CA ASN A 1 -32.34 -15.73 -55.03
C ASN A 1 -31.57 -16.97 -55.45
N ILE A 2 -30.30 -17.16 -55.14
CA ILE A 2 -29.78 -17.41 -53.79
C ILE A 2 -28.29 -16.98 -53.75
N LEU A 3 -27.90 -16.24 -52.72
CA LEU A 3 -26.54 -15.72 -52.49
C LEU A 3 -25.70 -16.76 -51.72
N HIS A 4 -24.44 -16.91 -52.11
CA HIS A 4 -23.45 -17.78 -51.46
C HIS A 4 -23.08 -17.22 -50.07
N PRO A 5 -23.15 -17.98 -48.97
CA PRO A 5 -22.70 -17.49 -47.68
C PRO A 5 -21.17 -17.53 -47.61
N SER A 6 -20.55 -16.35 -47.55
CA SER A 6 -19.13 -16.19 -47.24
C SER A 6 -18.88 -16.59 -45.79
N ILE A 7 -18.07 -17.62 -45.59
CA ILE A 7 -17.50 -18.01 -44.29
C ILE A 7 -16.72 -16.83 -43.73
N ARG A 8 -17.14 -16.28 -42.59
CA ARG A 8 -16.28 -15.46 -41.71
C ARG A 8 -16.60 -15.79 -40.25
N SER A 9 -15.86 -16.75 -39.71
CA SER A 9 -15.75 -16.94 -38.26
C SER A 9 -14.89 -15.80 -37.72
N LEU A 10 -15.52 -14.82 -37.07
CA LEU A 10 -14.81 -13.81 -36.28
C LEU A 10 -14.61 -14.40 -34.88
N ALA A 11 -13.56 -15.20 -34.73
CA ALA A 11 -13.01 -15.47 -33.42
C ALA A 11 -12.29 -14.18 -32.98
N THR A 12 -12.99 -13.28 -32.29
CA THR A 12 -12.34 -12.25 -31.51
C THR A 12 -11.57 -13.00 -30.42
N ALA A 13 -10.27 -13.23 -30.65
CA ALA A 13 -9.40 -13.70 -29.61
C ALA A 13 -9.53 -12.69 -28.46
N ALA A 14 -10.20 -13.10 -27.38
CA ALA A 14 -10.17 -12.36 -26.13
C ALA A 14 -8.69 -12.31 -25.75
N GLN A 15 -8.04 -11.19 -26.09
CA GLN A 15 -6.67 -10.94 -25.67
C GLN A 15 -6.67 -11.12 -24.16
N GLN A 16 -6.04 -12.19 -23.70
CA GLN A 16 -5.85 -12.45 -22.28
C GLN A 16 -5.03 -11.26 -21.79
N LYS A 17 -5.72 -10.27 -21.19
CA LYS A 17 -5.08 -9.12 -20.57
C LYS A 17 -4.17 -9.71 -19.51
N LEU A 18 -2.88 -9.74 -19.81
CA LEU A 18 -1.83 -10.13 -18.88
C LEU A 18 -2.16 -9.41 -17.57
N LYS A 19 -2.19 -10.16 -16.46
CA LYS A 19 -2.39 -9.62 -15.12
C LYS A 19 -1.24 -8.65 -14.83
N GLU A 20 -1.37 -7.42 -15.31
CA GLU A 20 -0.57 -6.30 -14.83
C GLU A 20 -0.88 -6.19 -13.35
N ASN A 21 0.15 -6.31 -12.51
CA ASN A 21 0.01 -6.08 -11.08
C ASN A 21 -0.32 -4.58 -10.92
N PRO A 22 -1.59 -4.20 -10.69
CA PRO A 22 -1.97 -2.81 -10.83
C PRO A 22 -1.28 -2.00 -9.74
N LYS A 23 -0.57 -0.94 -10.13
CA LYS A 23 0.08 -0.05 -9.16
C LYS A 23 -0.97 0.48 -8.18
N PRO A 24 -0.72 0.45 -6.86
CA PRO A 24 -1.68 0.94 -5.88
C PRO A 24 -1.91 2.44 -6.14
N LYS A 25 -3.19 2.81 -6.33
CA LYS A 25 -3.58 4.19 -6.66
C LYS A 25 -3.57 5.12 -5.45
N THR A 26 -3.77 4.57 -4.26
CA THR A 26 -3.86 5.30 -3.00
C THR A 26 -3.33 4.43 -1.87
N GLY A 27 -2.43 4.97 -1.05
CA GLY A 27 -1.94 4.32 0.16
C GLY A 27 -2.75 4.75 1.38
N ILE A 28 -3.03 3.81 2.28
CA ILE A 28 -3.60 4.10 3.60
C ILE A 28 -2.44 4.08 4.59
N LEU A 29 -2.20 5.21 5.26
CA LEU A 29 -1.16 5.31 6.29
C LEU A 29 -1.76 4.96 7.65
N MET A 30 -1.38 3.81 8.18
CA MET A 30 -1.70 3.45 9.56
C MET A 30 -0.68 4.10 10.50
N LEU A 31 -1.17 4.94 11.40
CA LEU A 31 -0.35 5.62 12.39
C LEU A 31 -0.45 4.89 13.73
N ASN A 32 0.71 4.68 14.34
CA ASN A 32 0.85 4.22 15.72
C ASN A 32 2.17 4.77 16.27
N MET A 33 2.31 4.83 17.59
CA MET A 33 3.56 5.22 18.24
C MET A 33 4.67 4.17 18.08
N GLY A 34 4.31 2.94 17.73
CA GLY A 34 5.24 1.83 17.62
C GLY A 34 5.70 1.34 19.01
N GLY A 35 6.88 0.74 19.07
CA GLY A 35 7.45 0.19 20.29
C GLY A 35 8.82 -0.43 20.04
N PRO A 36 9.63 -0.64 21.10
CA PRO A 36 10.93 -1.28 20.96
C PRO A 36 10.75 -2.77 20.62
N LYS A 37 11.46 -3.25 19.60
CA LYS A 37 11.40 -4.67 19.18
C LYS A 37 12.13 -5.61 20.15
N THR A 38 13.12 -5.09 20.85
CA THR A 38 13.98 -5.81 21.79
C THR A 38 14.27 -4.94 23.00
N ILE A 39 14.68 -5.57 24.12
CA ILE A 39 14.83 -4.90 25.42
C ILE A 39 15.93 -3.83 25.39
N ASP A 40 17.01 -4.04 24.64
CA ASP A 40 18.10 -3.07 24.48
C ASP A 40 17.65 -1.75 23.82
N LYS A 41 16.51 -1.74 23.12
CA LYS A 41 15.94 -0.55 22.45
C LYS A 41 14.95 0.24 23.30
N VAL A 42 14.65 -0.22 24.52
CA VAL A 42 13.69 0.47 25.40
C VAL A 42 14.16 1.88 25.75
N GLY A 43 15.46 2.06 26.03
CA GLY A 43 16.00 3.38 26.38
C GLY A 43 15.81 4.41 25.25
N GLU A 44 16.08 4.01 24.01
CA GLU A 44 15.89 4.87 22.83
C GLU A 44 14.41 5.21 22.59
N TYR A 45 13.51 4.23 22.75
CA TYR A 45 12.07 4.44 22.60
C TYR A 45 11.51 5.43 23.64
N LEU A 46 11.86 5.24 24.92
CA LEU A 46 11.41 6.12 25.99
C LEU A 46 12.00 7.53 25.85
N HIS A 47 13.26 7.64 25.44
CA HIS A 47 13.87 8.95 25.20
C HIS A 47 13.06 9.75 24.18
N ARG A 48 12.72 9.15 23.03
CA ARG A 48 11.92 9.81 21.99
C ARG A 48 10.55 10.25 22.50
N ILE A 49 9.85 9.41 23.28
CA ILE A 49 8.55 9.77 23.88
C ILE A 49 8.69 10.93 24.87
N MET A 50 9.69 10.90 25.74
CA MET A 50 9.85 11.89 26.80
C MET A 50 10.33 13.25 26.27
N THR A 51 11.07 13.26 25.16
CA THR A 51 11.53 14.49 24.50
C THR A 51 10.53 15.06 23.50
N ASP A 52 9.45 14.33 23.20
CA ASP A 52 8.44 14.79 22.27
C ASP A 52 7.62 15.94 22.88
N ARG A 53 7.82 17.15 22.34
CA ARG A 53 7.17 18.38 22.83
C ARG A 53 5.69 18.47 22.46
N ASP A 54 5.25 17.69 21.47
CA ASP A 54 3.84 17.61 21.09
C ASP A 54 3.09 16.62 22.00
N MET A 55 3.81 15.73 22.70
CA MET A 55 3.23 14.80 23.67
C MET A 55 3.17 15.38 25.08
N MET A 56 4.29 15.91 25.60
CA MET A 56 4.39 16.40 26.97
C MET A 56 5.34 17.60 27.06
N GLN A 57 5.06 18.50 28.01
CA GLN A 57 5.98 19.60 28.36
C GLN A 57 6.52 19.35 29.77
N LEU A 58 7.84 19.24 29.87
CA LEU A 58 8.57 19.14 31.11
C LEU A 58 9.25 20.48 31.41
N PRO A 59 9.33 20.86 32.69
CA PRO A 59 10.00 22.09 33.07
C PRO A 59 11.48 22.03 32.68
N MET A 60 11.96 23.04 31.96
CA MET A 60 13.36 23.22 31.53
C MET A 60 13.85 22.28 30.40
N GLN A 61 12.94 21.81 29.53
CA GLN A 61 13.30 21.18 28.24
C GLN A 61 13.78 22.17 27.18
#